data_AF-A0AAW0HNI3-F1
#
_entry.id   AF-A0AAW0HNI3-F1
#
_cell.length_a   1.000
_cell.length_b   1.000
_cell.length_c   1.000
_cell.angle_alpha   90.00
_cell.angle_beta   90.00
_cell.angle_gamma   90.00
#
_symmetry.space_group_name_H-M   'P 1'
#
loop_
_entity.id
_entity.type
_entity.pdbx_description
1 polymer ?
#
loop_
_entity_poly.entity_id
_entity_poly.type
_entity_poly.pdbx_seq_one_letter_code
_entity_poly.pdbx_strand_id
1 'polypeptide(L)'
;MHNKKLKYCMGNYDQYVKTRLELEENQMKRFHWEQDQIAHTKNRIARFGYGSAKLARQAQSKEKTLQKMMASGLTGRVVSDKTLSFYFPPCGKIPPPAIMVQNVSFKYTKNGPCIYNNLEFGIDLDTRVALLGLNGAGKSTLL
;
A
#
# COMPACT_ATOMS: atom_id res chain seq x y z
N MET A 1 -2.96 -4.88 -7.07
CA MET A 1 -4.28 -5.37 -7.56
C MET A 1 -5.23 -4.18 -7.54
N HIS A 2 -5.52 -3.55 -8.68
CA HIS A 2 -6.33 -2.33 -8.72
C HIS A 2 -7.77 -2.71 -9.11
N ASN A 3 -8.77 -2.27 -8.32
CA ASN A 3 -10.17 -2.69 -8.49
C ASN A 3 -10.37 -4.22 -8.58
N LYS A 4 -9.61 -4.99 -7.79
CA LYS A 4 -9.61 -6.47 -7.81
C LYS A 4 -9.25 -7.08 -9.18
N LYS A 5 -8.67 -6.29 -10.10
CA LYS A 5 -8.16 -6.76 -11.39
C LYS A 5 -6.63 -6.67 -11.39
N LEU A 6 -6.02 -7.66 -12.02
CA LEU A 6 -4.57 -7.74 -12.19
C LEU A 6 -4.26 -7.23 -13.59
N LYS A 7 -3.51 -6.12 -13.68
CA LYS A 7 -2.99 -5.59 -14.94
C LYS A 7 -1.51 -5.84 -14.95
N TYR A 8 -1.02 -6.44 -16.03
CA TYR A 8 0.39 -6.71 -16.21
C TYR A 8 1.04 -5.48 -16.85
N CYS A 9 2.08 -4.95 -16.22
CA CYS A 9 2.91 -3.88 -16.75
C CYS A 9 4.33 -4.43 -16.92
N MET A 10 4.84 -4.36 -18.16
CA MET A 10 6.24 -4.69 -18.45
C MET A 10 7.12 -3.51 -18.02
N GLY A 11 8.27 -3.79 -17.38
CA GLY A 11 9.25 -2.77 -17.02
C GLY A 11 9.53 -2.64 -15.53
N ASN A 12 10.21 -1.55 -15.15
CA ASN A 12 10.56 -1.25 -13.76
C ASN A 12 9.41 -0.52 -13.02
N TYR A 13 9.58 -0.33 -11.70
CA TYR A 13 8.57 0.31 -10.86
C TYR A 13 8.24 1.74 -11.31
N ASP A 14 9.24 2.53 -11.72
CA ASP A 14 9.04 3.91 -12.16
C ASP A 14 8.19 4.00 -13.43
N GLN A 15 8.43 3.10 -14.38
CA GLN A 15 7.62 2.97 -15.60
C GLN A 15 6.18 2.58 -15.26
N TYR A 16 5.99 1.67 -14.30
CA TYR A 16 4.66 1.32 -13.81
C TYR A 16 3.94 2.53 -13.21
N VAL A 17 4.60 3.30 -12.34
CA VAL A 17 4.00 4.48 -11.71
C VAL A 17 3.58 5.51 -12.75
N LYS A 18 4.45 5.84 -13.72
CA LYS A 18 4.12 6.78 -14.81
C LYS A 18 2.93 6.30 -15.63
N THR A 19 2.98 5.06 -16.12
CA THR A 19 1.90 4.46 -16.93
C THR A 19 0.59 4.44 -16.17
N ARG A 20 0.62 4.14 -14.86
CA ARG A 20 -0.58 4.13 -14.01
C ARG A 20 -1.18 5.53 -13.91
N LEU A 21 -0.37 6.55 -13.66
CA LEU A 21 -0.83 7.94 -13.58
C LEU A 21 -1.45 8.41 -14.89
N GLU A 22 -0.84 8.12 -16.04
CA GLU A 22 -1.37 8.46 -17.36
C GLU A 22 -2.71 7.78 -17.63
N LEU A 23 -2.85 6.50 -17.27
CA LEU A 23 -4.11 5.76 -17.40
C LEU A 23 -5.20 6.33 -16.49
N GLU A 24 -4.87 6.67 -15.25
CA GLU A 24 -5.80 7.30 -14.29
C GLU A 24 -6.25 8.67 -14.80
N GLU A 25 -5.34 9.48 -15.34
CA GLU A 25 -5.66 10.78 -15.91
C GLU A 25 -6.59 10.66 -17.14
N ASN A 26 -6.27 9.77 -18.07
CA ASN A 26 -7.09 9.52 -19.25
C ASN A 26 -8.49 9.01 -18.88
N GLN A 27 -8.59 8.15 -17.86
CA GLN A 27 -9.86 7.68 -17.34
C GLN A 27 -10.68 8.82 -16.74
N MET A 28 -10.06 9.71 -15.94
CA MET A 28 -10.74 10.87 -15.38
C MET A 28 -11.22 11.85 -16.45
N LYS A 29 -10.41 12.14 -17.47
CA LYS A 29 -10.80 12.99 -18.61
C LYS A 29 -12.02 12.41 -19.33
N ARG A 30 -12.01 11.11 -19.61
CA ARG A 30 -13.13 10.42 -20.25
C ARG A 30 -14.39 10.43 -19.37
N PHE A 31 -14.24 10.20 -18.07
CA PHE A 31 -15.32 10.30 -17.11
C PHE A 31 -15.99 11.67 -17.13
N HIS A 32 -15.20 12.75 -17.05
CA HIS A 32 -15.72 14.11 -17.10
C HIS A 32 -16.45 14.41 -18.41
N TRP A 33 -15.85 14.03 -19.55
CA TRP A 33 -16.48 14.21 -20.85
C TRP A 33 -17.83 13.47 -20.94
N GLU A 34 -17.91 12.22 -20.48
CA GLU A 34 -19.16 11.46 -20.46
C GLU A 34 -20.22 12.11 -19.55
N GLN A 35 -19.83 12.61 -18.36
CA GLN A 35 -20.74 13.31 -17.45
C GLN A 35 -21.27 14.61 -18.07
N ASP A 36 -20.43 15.40 -18.74
CA ASP A 36 -20.84 16.63 -19.41
C ASP A 36 -21.81 16.34 -20.56
N GLN A 37 -21.54 15.32 -21.38
CA GLN A 37 -22.45 14.89 -22.45
C GLN A 37 -23.81 14.46 -21.91
N ILE A 38 -23.82 13.72 -20.79
CA ILE A 38 -25.05 13.32 -20.10
C ILE A 38 -25.80 14.55 -19.60
N ALA A 39 -25.12 15.49 -18.94
CA ALA A 39 -25.71 16.71 -18.42
C ALA A 39 -26.32 17.57 -19.54
N HIS A 40 -25.59 17.78 -20.64
CA HIS A 40 -26.07 18.51 -21.81
C HIS A 40 -27.29 17.83 -22.45
N THR A 41 -27.25 16.50 -22.60
CA THR A 41 -28.35 15.73 -23.19
C THR A 41 -29.60 15.82 -22.30
N LYS A 42 -29.45 15.64 -20.99
CA LYS A 42 -30.55 15.81 -20.02
C LYS A 42 -31.16 17.21 -20.06
N ASN A 43 -30.32 18.25 -20.13
CA ASN A 43 -30.79 19.63 -20.23
C ASN A 43 -31.60 19.86 -21.52
N ARG A 44 -31.13 19.35 -22.67
CA ARG A 44 -31.89 19.42 -23.93
C ARG A 44 -33.23 18.68 -23.83
N ILE A 45 -33.25 17.50 -23.21
CA ILE A 45 -34.49 16.74 -23.03
C ILE A 45 -35.47 17.51 -22.15
N ALA A 46 -35.00 18.11 -21.05
CA ALA A 46 -35.83 18.92 -20.16
C ALA A 46 -36.40 20.17 -20.85
N ARG A 47 -35.58 20.88 -21.64
CA ARG A 47 -36.00 22.11 -22.34
C ARG A 47 -36.94 21.86 -23.52
N PHE A 48 -36.72 20.79 -24.28
CA PHE A 48 -37.42 20.55 -25.54
C PHE A 48 -38.49 19.44 -25.45
N GLY A 49 -38.57 18.72 -24.32
CA GLY A 49 -39.54 17.65 -24.10
C GLY A 49 -41.00 18.10 -24.10
N TYR A 50 -41.26 19.34 -23.68
CA TYR A 50 -42.58 19.98 -23.69
C TYR A 50 -42.77 20.99 -24.84
N GLY A 51 -41.80 21.04 -25.76
CA GLY A 51 -41.84 21.94 -26.91
C GLY A 51 -42.75 21.45 -28.03
N SER A 52 -42.58 22.01 -29.24
CA SER A 52 -43.34 21.59 -30.43
C SER A 52 -43.22 20.08 -30.69
N ALA A 53 -44.20 19.48 -31.36
CA ALA A 53 -44.23 18.04 -31.62
C ALA A 53 -42.94 17.49 -32.27
N LYS A 54 -42.27 18.31 -33.10
CA LYS A 54 -40.96 17.97 -33.71
C LYS A 54 -39.83 17.93 -32.66
N LEU A 55 -39.80 18.91 -31.76
CA LEU A 55 -38.80 19.00 -30.68
C LEU A 55 -39.02 17.91 -29.61
N ALA A 56 -40.27 17.62 -29.26
CA ALA A 56 -40.62 16.55 -28.35
C ALA A 56 -40.19 15.15 -28.88
N ARG A 57 -40.42 14.86 -30.17
CA ARG A 57 -39.91 13.63 -30.81
C ARG A 57 -38.39 13.55 -30.79
N GLN A 58 -37.70 14.68 -31.01
CA GLN A 58 -36.24 14.73 -30.94
C GLN A 58 -35.73 14.47 -29.51
N ALA A 59 -36.39 15.02 -28.49
CA ALA A 59 -36.06 14.78 -27.09
C ALA A 59 -36.25 13.30 -26.70
N GLN A 60 -37.35 12.67 -27.10
CA GLN A 60 -37.61 11.24 -26.86
C GLN A 60 -36.55 10.33 -27.50
N SER A 61 -36.11 10.63 -28.73
CA SER A 61 -35.03 9.90 -29.40
C SER A 61 -33.69 10.02 -28.63
N LYS A 62 -33.39 11.22 -28.12
CA LYS A 62 -32.21 11.47 -27.30
C LYS A 62 -32.28 10.78 -25.93
N GLU A 63 -33.45 10.75 -25.29
CA GLU A 63 -33.69 10.01 -24.06
C GLU A 63 -33.39 8.51 -24.24
N LYS A 64 -33.91 7.91 -25.32
CA LYS A 64 -33.65 6.50 -25.63
C LYS A 64 -32.16 6.22 -25.88
N THR A 65 -31.47 7.16 -26.52
CA THR A 65 -30.02 7.06 -26.77
C THR A 65 -29.23 7.17 -25.47
N LEU A 66 -29.62 8.10 -24.59
CA LEU A 66 -29.01 8.28 -23.27
C LEU A 66 -29.18 7.03 -22.41
N GLN A 67 -30.37 6.45 -22.36
CA GLN A 67 -30.60 5.19 -21.63
C GLN A 67 -29.75 4.04 -22.16
N LYS A 68 -29.61 3.92 -23.49
CA LYS A 68 -28.75 2.90 -24.10
C LYS A 68 -27.27 3.11 -23.73
N MET A 69 -26.81 4.37 -23.72
CA MET A 69 -25.44 4.71 -23.30
C MET A 69 -25.19 4.35 -21.83
N MET A 70 -26.16 4.65 -20.94
CA MET A 70 -26.05 4.26 -19.52
C MET A 70 -26.04 2.73 -19.35
N ALA A 71 -26.85 2.01 -20.14
CA ALA A 71 -26.90 0.55 -20.13
C ALA A 71 -25.62 -0.13 -20.65
N SER A 72 -24.89 0.51 -21.57
CA SER A 72 -23.60 -0.02 -22.08
C SER A 72 -22.45 0.11 -21.08
N GLY A 73 -22.67 0.78 -19.94
CA GLY A 73 -21.65 1.03 -18.93
C GLY A 73 -20.89 2.32 -19.19
N LEU A 74 -20.89 3.21 -18.19
CA LEU A 74 -20.10 4.44 -18.20
C LEU A 74 -18.72 4.20 -17.61
N THR A 75 -17.77 5.04 -18.00
CA THR A 75 -16.46 5.07 -17.37
C THR A 75 -16.64 5.37 -15.88
N GLY A 76 -16.03 4.57 -15.01
CA GLY A 76 -16.05 4.83 -13.56
C GLY A 76 -15.09 5.96 -13.18
N ARG A 77 -15.42 6.69 -12.11
CA ARG A 77 -14.48 7.65 -11.50
C ARG A 77 -13.25 6.91 -10.99
N VAL A 78 -12.05 7.50 -11.16
CA VAL A 78 -10.84 6.97 -10.53
C VAL A 78 -10.95 7.13 -9.02
N VAL A 79 -10.68 6.05 -8.29
CA VAL A 79 -10.64 6.02 -6.83
C VAL A 79 -9.19 5.79 -6.43
N SER A 80 -8.65 6.67 -5.59
CA SER A 80 -7.29 6.53 -5.07
C SER A 80 -7.22 5.34 -4.11
N ASP A 81 -6.15 4.56 -4.21
CA ASP A 81 -5.87 3.50 -3.25
C ASP A 81 -5.61 4.12 -1.87
N LYS A 82 -6.02 3.42 -0.80
CA LYS A 82 -5.75 3.88 0.56
C LYS A 82 -4.23 3.95 0.77
N THR A 83 -3.72 5.12 1.12
CA THR A 83 -2.34 5.28 1.56
C THR A 83 -2.21 4.74 2.98
N LEU A 84 -1.33 3.75 3.15
CA LEU A 84 -0.98 3.27 4.47
C LEU A 84 0.16 4.16 4.99
N SER A 85 -0.09 4.90 6.07
CA SER A 85 0.96 5.64 6.77
C SER A 85 1.46 4.78 7.92
N PHE A 86 2.76 4.50 7.92
CA PHE A 86 3.42 3.90 9.05
C PHE A 86 3.99 5.02 9.92
N TYR A 87 3.63 5.02 11.19
CA TYR A 87 4.26 5.87 12.19
C TYR A 87 4.97 4.98 13.19
N PHE A 88 6.28 5.18 13.32
CA PHE A 88 7.07 4.55 14.36
C PHE A 88 7.35 5.63 15.41
N PRO A 89 6.76 5.53 16.61
CA PRO A 89 7.11 6.46 17.68
C PRO A 89 8.61 6.35 17.99
N PRO A 90 9.25 7.45 18.40
CA PRO A 90 10.63 7.38 18.85
C PRO A 90 10.73 6.42 20.04
N CYS A 91 11.65 5.46 19.97
CA CYS A 91 11.97 4.62 21.11
C CYS A 91 12.44 5.52 22.27
N GLY A 92 11.83 5.38 23.44
CA GLY A 92 12.28 6.05 24.65
C GLY A 92 13.70 5.63 25.05
N LYS A 93 14.27 6.29 26.06
CA LYS A 93 15.55 5.87 26.63
C LYS A 93 15.37 4.55 27.39
N ILE A 94 16.15 3.54 27.02
CA ILE A 94 16.22 2.27 27.76
C ILE A 94 17.18 2.48 28.94
N PRO A 95 16.75 2.25 30.20
CA PRO A 95 17.65 2.35 31.34
C PRO A 95 18.71 1.24 31.27
N PRO A 96 19.97 1.53 31.62
CA PRO A 96 21.00 0.50 31.71
C PRO A 96 20.69 -0.48 32.87
N PRO A 97 21.02 -1.78 32.73
CA PRO A 97 21.58 -2.42 31.55
C PRO A 97 20.52 -2.76 30.50
N ALA A 98 20.84 -2.55 29.21
CA ALA A 98 19.96 -2.91 28.10
C ALA A 98 19.81 -4.42 27.98
N ILE A 99 20.87 -5.17 28.28
CA ILE A 99 20.88 -6.62 28.41
C ILE A 99 21.54 -6.98 29.74
N MET A 100 20.86 -7.79 30.55
CA MET A 100 21.40 -8.35 31.79
C MET A 100 21.48 -9.87 31.70
N VAL A 101 22.66 -10.42 31.91
CA VAL A 101 22.92 -11.86 31.97
C VAL A 101 23.33 -12.21 33.40
N GLN A 102 22.61 -13.13 34.03
CA GLN A 102 22.86 -13.57 35.40
C GLN A 102 22.69 -15.07 35.51
N ASN A 103 23.57 -15.72 36.30
CA ASN A 103 23.50 -17.15 36.61
C ASN A 103 23.45 -18.06 35.37
N VAL A 104 24.01 -17.63 34.24
CA VAL A 104 23.98 -18.43 33.01
C VAL A 104 25.13 -19.42 33.02
N SER A 105 24.80 -20.70 32.83
CA SER A 105 25.79 -21.75 32.62
C SER A 105 25.42 -22.53 31.35
N PHE A 106 26.41 -22.87 30.55
CA PHE A 106 26.17 -23.49 29.24
C PHE A 106 27.16 -24.61 28.95
N LYS A 107 26.63 -25.71 28.44
CA LYS A 107 27.37 -26.85 27.89
C LYS A 107 26.59 -27.43 26.71
N TYR A 108 27.30 -27.90 25.68
CA TYR A 108 26.64 -28.49 24.50
C TYR A 108 26.03 -29.86 24.78
N THR A 109 26.64 -30.67 25.64
CA THR A 109 26.17 -32.01 25.97
C THR A 109 26.13 -32.21 27.48
N LYS A 110 25.26 -33.10 27.98
CA LYS A 110 25.11 -33.35 29.41
C LYS A 110 26.42 -33.77 30.09
N ASN A 111 27.23 -34.56 29.40
CA ASN A 111 28.51 -35.10 29.89
C ASN A 111 29.73 -34.33 29.34
N GLY A 112 29.51 -33.26 28.58
CA GLY A 112 30.58 -32.45 28.01
C GLY A 112 31.13 -31.41 28.98
N PRO A 113 32.27 -30.80 28.66
CA PRO A 113 32.83 -29.72 29.44
C PRO A 113 31.88 -28.51 29.45
N CYS A 114 31.83 -27.80 30.57
CA CYS A 114 31.09 -26.55 30.65
C CYS A 114 31.87 -25.45 29.94
N ILE A 115 31.18 -24.72 29.07
CA ILE A 115 31.75 -23.58 28.34
C ILE A 115 31.62 -22.31 29.18
N TYR A 116 30.46 -22.14 29.84
CA TYR A 116 30.22 -21.03 30.77
C TYR A 116 29.73 -21.59 32.10
N ASN A 117 30.27 -21.05 33.20
CA ASN A 117 29.79 -21.30 34.55
C ASN A 117 29.50 -19.95 35.21
N ASN A 118 28.29 -19.78 35.72
CA ASN A 118 27.85 -18.57 36.43
C ASN A 118 28.23 -17.26 35.72
N LEU A 119 27.91 -17.16 34.43
CA LEU A 119 28.20 -15.99 33.62
C LEU A 119 27.29 -14.82 34.05
N GLU A 120 27.93 -13.72 34.44
CA GLU A 120 27.29 -12.50 34.93
C GLU A 120 27.87 -11.28 34.22
N PHE A 121 27.06 -10.57 33.43
CA PHE A 121 27.44 -9.30 32.83
C PHE A 121 26.21 -8.49 32.39
N GLY A 122 26.38 -7.17 32.29
CA GLY A 122 25.42 -6.25 31.69
C GLY A 122 26.00 -5.61 30.43
N ILE A 123 25.16 -5.34 29.44
CA ILE A 123 25.51 -4.56 28.24
C ILE A 123 24.57 -3.36 28.16
N ASP A 124 25.15 -2.16 28.08
CA ASP A 124 24.44 -0.92 27.80
C ASP A 124 24.47 -0.59 26.31
N LEU A 125 23.63 0.33 25.87
CA LEU A 125 23.56 0.76 24.46
C LEU A 125 24.89 1.32 23.93
N ASP A 126 25.72 1.90 24.81
CA ASP A 126 27.02 2.48 24.45
C ASP A 126 28.20 1.54 24.78
N THR A 127 27.94 0.33 25.30
CA THR A 127 29.00 -0.61 25.66
C THR A 127 29.61 -1.25 24.42
N ARG A 128 30.94 -1.23 24.34
CA ARG A 128 31.72 -2.02 23.36
C ARG A 128 32.39 -3.18 24.07
N VAL A 129 32.03 -4.41 23.71
CA VAL A 129 32.57 -5.64 24.30
C VAL A 129 33.45 -6.35 23.28
N ALA A 130 34.65 -6.75 23.70
CA ALA A 130 35.52 -7.64 22.93
C ALA A 130 35.59 -9.00 23.62
N LEU A 131 35.27 -10.07 22.89
CA LEU A 131 35.38 -11.44 23.38
C LEU A 131 36.74 -12.02 22.97
N LEU A 132 37.59 -12.30 23.97
CA LEU A 132 38.92 -12.87 23.78
C LEU A 132 38.99 -14.27 24.35
N GLY A 133 39.72 -15.16 23.68
CA GLY A 133 39.90 -16.54 24.13
C GLY A 133 40.33 -17.46 22.99
N LEU A 134 40.79 -18.65 23.33
CA LEU A 134 41.20 -19.68 22.36
C LEU A 134 40.03 -20.11 21.46
N ASN A 135 40.33 -20.72 20.31
CA ASN A 135 39.32 -21.32 19.46
C ASN A 135 38.59 -22.43 20.23
N GLY A 136 37.26 -22.47 20.13
CA GLY A 136 36.43 -23.39 20.92
C GLY A 136 36.04 -22.91 22.32
N ALA A 137 36.53 -21.75 22.80
CA ALA A 137 36.18 -21.19 24.11
C ALA A 137 34.75 -20.60 24.19
N GLY A 138 33.87 -20.89 23.22
CA GLY A 138 32.47 -20.43 23.24
C GLY A 138 32.19 -19.06 22.62
N LYS A 139 33.18 -18.27 22.19
CA LYS A 139 32.96 -16.88 21.71
C LYS A 139 31.77 -16.70 20.75
N SER A 140 31.66 -17.53 19.70
CA SER A 140 30.54 -17.50 18.74
C SER A 140 29.23 -18.02 19.31
N THR A 141 29.27 -18.77 20.41
CA THR A 141 28.11 -19.27 21.15
C THR A 141 27.49 -18.18 22.04
N LEU A 142 28.23 -17.13 22.39
CA LEU A 142 27.73 -16.00 23.20
C LEU A 142 27.10 -14.89 22.35
N LEU A 143 27.48 -14.79 21.08
CA LEU A 143 26.96 -13.82 20.10
C LEU A 143 25.72 -14.38 19.39
#